data_AF-A0A356QP04-F1
#
_entry.id   AF-A0A356QP04-F1
#
_cell.length_a   1.000
_cell.length_b   1.000
_cell.length_c   1.000
_cell.angle_alpha   90.00
_cell.angle_beta   90.00
_cell.angle_gamma   90.00
#
_symmetry.space_group_name_H-M   'P 1'
#
loop_
_entity.id
_entity.type
_entity.pdbx_description
1 polymer ?
#
loop_
_entity_poly.entity_id
_entity_poly.type
_entity_poly.pdbx_seq_one_letter_code
_entity_poly.pdbx_strand_id
1 'polypeptide(L)'
;MNADPDSPENKEPAAGSVEDSLFMRACRLEPVSRPPVWLMRQAGRYLPEYQAIRNKVTFLELCKNPELSAEVMLATVDRLGVDAAIIFSDLLPLLQPMGLDLEFATGEGPVIHNPLRNRTDLDRFHELVDVGPLSFVFETVRAT
;
A
#
# COMPACT_ATOMS: atom_id res chain seq x y z
N MET A 1 -17.92 6.63 -47.37
CA MET A 1 -18.25 5.44 -46.56
C MET A 1 -17.90 5.80 -45.13
N ASN A 2 -18.86 6.33 -44.39
CA ASN A 2 -18.67 6.71 -42.99
C ASN A 2 -18.74 5.42 -42.18
N ALA A 3 -17.69 5.13 -41.42
CA ALA A 3 -17.66 4.01 -40.49
C ALA A 3 -18.77 4.19 -39.45
N ASP A 4 -19.47 3.09 -39.17
CA ASP A 4 -20.59 3.02 -38.26
C ASP A 4 -20.09 3.27 -36.82
N PRO A 5 -20.57 4.32 -36.13
CA PRO A 5 -20.11 4.66 -34.78
C PRO A 5 -20.52 3.63 -33.71
N ASP A 6 -21.35 2.63 -34.05
CA ASP A 6 -21.84 1.59 -33.13
C ASP A 6 -21.12 0.23 -33.27
N SER A 7 -19.96 0.20 -33.93
CA SER A 7 -19.16 -1.04 -34.02
C SER A 7 -18.68 -1.48 -32.62
N PRO A 8 -18.88 -2.75 -32.21
CA PRO A 8 -18.53 -3.26 -30.88
C PRO A 8 -17.02 -3.27 -30.59
N GLU A 9 -16.19 -2.94 -31.58
CA GLU A 9 -14.74 -2.82 -31.46
C GLU A 9 -14.25 -1.52 -30.80
N ASN A 10 -15.14 -0.57 -30.48
CA ASN A 10 -14.76 0.74 -29.95
C ASN A 10 -15.33 1.10 -28.57
N LYS A 11 -15.72 0.10 -27.76
CA LYS A 11 -16.02 0.33 -26.34
C LYS A 11 -14.74 0.20 -25.52
N GLU A 12 -14.10 1.34 -25.24
CA GLU A 12 -13.26 1.46 -24.05
C GLU A 12 -14.02 0.84 -22.86
N PRO A 13 -13.40 -0.05 -22.07
CA PRO A 13 -14.08 -0.58 -20.90
C PRO A 13 -14.37 0.60 -19.98
N ALA A 14 -15.66 0.93 -19.81
CA ALA A 14 -16.08 1.88 -18.79
C ALA A 14 -15.55 1.33 -17.46
N ALA A 15 -14.57 2.02 -16.86
CA ALA A 15 -14.04 1.66 -15.55
C ALA A 15 -15.24 1.67 -14.59
N GLY A 16 -15.67 0.48 -14.16
CA GLY A 16 -16.74 0.34 -13.19
C GLY A 16 -16.38 1.05 -11.89
N SER A 17 -17.39 1.37 -11.08
CA SER A 17 -17.17 1.91 -9.74
C SER A 17 -16.24 0.96 -8.95
N VAL A 18 -15.42 1.50 -8.04
CA VAL A 18 -14.55 0.67 -7.17
C VAL A 18 -15.39 -0.30 -6.35
N GLU A 19 -16.59 0.14 -5.96
CA GLU A 19 -17.61 -0.61 -5.24
C GLU A 19 -18.06 -1.87 -5.99
N ASP A 20 -18.13 -1.80 -7.33
CA ASP A 20 -18.55 -2.88 -8.23
C ASP A 20 -17.37 -3.71 -8.79
N SER A 21 -16.14 -3.42 -8.36
CA SER A 21 -14.96 -4.18 -8.77
C SER A 21 -15.07 -5.68 -8.41
N LEU A 22 -14.36 -6.52 -9.16
CA LEU A 22 -14.35 -7.97 -8.97
C LEU A 22 -13.98 -8.36 -7.52
N PHE A 23 -12.97 -7.68 -6.97
CA PHE A 23 -12.50 -7.89 -5.61
C PHE A 23 -13.57 -7.52 -4.57
N MET A 24 -14.17 -6.33 -4.67
CA MET A 24 -15.16 -5.86 -3.70
C MET A 24 -16.44 -6.71 -3.69
N ARG A 25 -16.90 -7.14 -4.87
CA ARG A 25 -18.03 -8.06 -5.00
C ARG A 25 -17.74 -9.41 -4.34
N ALA A 26 -16.57 -9.98 -4.59
CA ALA A 26 -16.15 -11.24 -3.95
C ALA A 26 -16.06 -11.10 -2.42
N CYS A 27 -15.54 -9.99 -1.89
CA CYS A 27 -15.49 -9.72 -0.45
C CYS A 27 -16.89 -9.68 0.19
N ARG A 28 -17.91 -9.27 -0.56
CA ARG A 28 -19.33 -9.25 -0.12
C ARG A 28 -20.08 -10.54 -0.43
N LEU A 29 -19.39 -11.58 -0.90
CA LEU A 29 -19.98 -12.87 -1.29
C LEU A 29 -20.98 -12.76 -2.46
N GLU A 30 -20.83 -11.75 -3.31
CA GLU A 30 -21.64 -11.60 -4.52
C GLU A 30 -21.10 -12.49 -5.67
N PRO A 31 -21.93 -12.87 -6.65
CA PRO A 31 -21.47 -13.60 -7.83
C PRO A 31 -20.40 -12.81 -8.59
N VAL A 32 -19.36 -13.49 -9.08
CA VAL A 32 -18.26 -12.89 -9.85
C VAL A 32 -17.93 -13.75 -11.08
N SER A 33 -17.39 -13.14 -12.14
CA SER A 33 -17.07 -13.84 -13.40
C SER A 33 -15.88 -14.80 -13.26
N ARG A 34 -14.96 -14.49 -12.35
CA ARG A 34 -13.83 -15.35 -11.93
C ARG A 34 -13.42 -15.00 -10.50
N PRO A 35 -12.69 -15.87 -9.80
CA PRO A 35 -12.07 -15.51 -8.52
C PRO A 35 -11.09 -14.33 -8.71
N PRO A 36 -11.17 -13.27 -7.89
CA PRO A 36 -10.17 -12.20 -7.89
C PRO A 36 -8.88 -12.66 -7.19
N VAL A 37 -7.74 -12.12 -7.62
CA VAL A 37 -6.41 -12.43 -7.08
C VAL A 37 -5.67 -11.14 -6.77
N TRP A 38 -5.01 -11.14 -5.62
CA TRP A 38 -3.97 -10.18 -5.24
C TRP A 38 -2.91 -10.94 -4.42
N LEU A 39 -1.73 -10.36 -4.26
CA LEU A 39 -0.62 -11.03 -3.58
C LEU A 39 -0.13 -10.20 -2.39
N MET A 40 -0.01 -10.84 -1.23
CA MET A 40 0.70 -10.23 -0.10
C MET A 40 2.14 -9.92 -0.53
N ARG A 41 2.58 -8.68 -0.26
CA ARG A 41 3.89 -8.17 -0.69
C ARG A 41 4.08 -8.16 -2.22
N GLN A 42 3.02 -7.92 -2.99
CA GLN A 42 3.12 -7.76 -4.45
C GLN A 42 4.15 -6.70 -4.85
N ALA A 43 4.19 -5.56 -4.17
CA ALA A 43 5.26 -4.58 -4.36
C ALA A 43 6.44 -4.96 -3.46
N GLY A 44 7.49 -5.56 -4.05
CA GLY A 44 8.58 -6.09 -3.26
C GLY A 44 9.86 -6.42 -4.03
N ARG A 45 10.87 -6.90 -3.29
CA ARG A 45 12.24 -7.13 -3.77
C ARG A 45 12.36 -8.11 -4.94
N TYR A 46 11.32 -8.89 -5.26
CA TYR A 46 11.35 -9.76 -6.43
C TYR A 46 11.21 -9.01 -7.76
N LEU A 47 10.76 -7.74 -7.72
CA LEU A 47 10.64 -6.86 -8.88
C LEU A 47 11.94 -6.05 -9.07
N PRO A 48 12.62 -6.14 -10.22
CA PRO A 48 13.81 -5.33 -10.51
C PRO A 48 13.55 -3.82 -10.42
N GLU A 49 12.35 -3.36 -10.78
CA GLU A 49 11.96 -1.95 -10.77
C GLU A 49 11.86 -1.43 -9.33
N TYR A 50 11.28 -2.24 -8.44
CA TYR A 50 11.25 -1.97 -7.01
C TYR A 50 12.66 -1.92 -6.40
N GLN A 51 13.55 -2.84 -6.78
CA GLN A 51 14.95 -2.82 -6.33
C GLN A 51 15.66 -1.55 -6.80
N ALA A 52 15.43 -1.11 -8.05
CA ALA A 52 16.03 0.12 -8.58
C ALA A 52 15.61 1.38 -7.78
N ILE A 53 14.38 1.41 -7.27
CA ILE A 53 13.89 2.48 -6.39
C ILE A 53 14.54 2.36 -5.00
N ARG A 54 14.55 1.16 -4.39
CA ARG A 54 15.15 0.92 -3.06
C ARG A 54 16.67 1.14 -2.99
N ASN A 55 17.36 1.16 -4.13
CA ASN A 55 18.76 1.54 -4.22
C ASN A 55 18.98 3.07 -4.11
N LYS A 56 17.93 3.88 -4.28
CA LYS A 56 17.98 5.34 -4.23
C LYS A 56 17.44 5.94 -2.94
N VAL A 57 16.44 5.28 -2.34
CA VAL A 57 15.77 5.72 -1.11
C VAL A 57 15.66 4.55 -0.13
N THR A 58 15.73 4.82 1.16
CA THR A 58 15.47 3.84 2.23
C THR A 58 14.01 3.36 2.21
N PHE A 59 13.71 2.29 2.95
CA PHE A 59 12.34 1.75 3.01
C PHE A 59 11.38 2.75 3.67
N LEU A 60 11.82 3.41 4.73
CA LEU A 60 10.99 4.37 5.45
C LEU A 60 10.81 5.66 4.65
N GLU A 61 11.83 6.14 3.95
CA GLU A 61 11.70 7.26 3.00
C GLU A 61 10.71 6.94 1.88
N LEU A 62 10.74 5.72 1.35
CA LEU A 62 9.76 5.27 0.38
C LEU A 62 8.34 5.32 0.97
N CYS A 63 8.12 4.72 2.15
CA CYS A 63 6.81 4.73 2.80
C CYS A 63 6.31 6.14 3.14
N LYS A 64 7.21 7.07 3.48
CA LYS A 64 6.89 8.47 3.80
C LYS A 64 6.79 9.37 2.57
N ASN A 65 6.94 8.82 1.36
CA ASN A 65 6.73 9.52 0.10
C ASN A 65 5.43 8.99 -0.56
N PRO A 66 4.31 9.73 -0.44
CA PRO A 66 3.02 9.30 -0.98
C PRO A 66 3.00 9.02 -2.47
N GLU A 67 3.59 9.92 -3.27
CA GLU A 67 3.62 9.80 -4.74
C GLU A 67 4.40 8.57 -5.17
N LEU A 68 5.59 8.37 -4.60
CA LEU A 68 6.44 7.23 -4.94
C LEU A 68 5.85 5.90 -4.44
N SER A 69 5.20 5.91 -3.27
CA SER A 69 4.48 4.73 -2.76
C SER A 69 3.30 4.34 -3.66
N ALA A 70 2.53 5.32 -4.12
CA ALA A 70 1.43 5.13 -5.07
C ALA A 70 1.96 4.60 -6.41
N GLU A 71 3.00 5.20 -6.98
CA GLU A 71 3.63 4.77 -8.24
C GLU A 71 4.07 3.29 -8.17
N VAL A 72 4.81 2.92 -7.12
CA VAL A 72 5.27 1.54 -6.91
C VAL A 72 4.11 0.56 -6.83
N MET A 73 3.04 0.94 -6.12
CA MET A 73 1.87 0.10 -5.93
C MET A 73 1.10 -0.10 -7.25
N LEU A 74 0.80 0.98 -7.97
CA LEU A 74 0.05 0.93 -9.23
C LEU A 74 0.83 0.21 -10.33
N ALA A 75 2.12 0.53 -10.51
CA ALA A 75 2.96 -0.15 -11.49
C ALA A 75 3.06 -1.67 -11.24
N THR A 76 3.01 -2.07 -9.97
CA THR A 76 2.99 -3.49 -9.60
C THR A 76 1.66 -4.16 -9.96
N VAL A 77 0.53 -3.48 -9.73
CA VAL A 77 -0.80 -3.99 -10.11
C VAL A 77 -0.87 -4.22 -11.61
N ASP A 78 -0.46 -3.22 -12.39
CA ASP A 78 -0.46 -3.28 -13.85
C ASP A 78 0.44 -4.39 -14.38
N ARG A 79 1.62 -4.56 -13.78
CA ARG A 79 2.57 -5.61 -14.17
C ARG A 79 2.05 -7.03 -13.90
N LEU A 80 1.35 -7.22 -12.78
CA LEU A 80 0.89 -8.55 -12.35
C LEU A 80 -0.51 -8.89 -12.88
N GLY A 81 -1.27 -7.89 -13.33
CA GLY A 81 -2.67 -8.07 -13.75
C GLY A 81 -3.57 -8.53 -12.60
N VAL A 82 -3.29 -8.10 -11.37
CA VAL A 82 -4.05 -8.46 -10.16
C VAL A 82 -5.27 -7.56 -9.99
N ASP A 83 -6.26 -8.02 -9.24
CA ASP A 83 -7.57 -7.36 -9.09
C ASP A 83 -7.63 -6.32 -7.98
N ALA A 84 -6.57 -6.23 -7.16
CA ALA A 84 -6.49 -5.27 -6.06
C ALA A 84 -5.06 -4.79 -5.82
N ALA A 85 -4.97 -3.54 -5.40
CA ALA A 85 -3.77 -2.94 -4.85
C ALA A 85 -3.78 -3.09 -3.31
N ILE A 86 -2.62 -3.28 -2.71
CA ILE A 86 -2.43 -3.13 -1.26
C ILE A 86 -1.47 -1.96 -1.03
N ILE A 87 -1.87 -1.03 -0.16
CA ILE A 87 -1.08 0.16 0.16
C ILE A 87 0.37 -0.20 0.50
N PHE A 88 1.30 0.50 -0.14
CA PHE A 88 2.71 0.40 0.22
C PHE A 88 2.98 1.24 1.47
N SER A 89 3.03 0.58 2.63
CA SER A 89 3.35 1.19 3.91
C SER A 89 3.92 0.13 4.87
N ASP A 90 4.20 0.52 6.10
CA ASP A 90 4.61 -0.40 7.18
C ASP A 90 3.67 -0.26 8.39
N LEU A 91 3.57 -1.33 9.18
CA LEU A 91 2.71 -1.37 10.37
C LEU A 91 3.33 -0.63 11.56
N LEU A 92 4.66 -0.64 11.69
CA LEU A 92 5.37 -0.17 12.87
C LEU A 92 5.52 1.35 13.03
N PRO A 93 5.45 2.22 11.99
CA PRO A 93 5.56 3.67 12.16
C PRO A 93 4.59 4.26 13.18
N LEU A 94 3.42 3.63 13.41
CA LEU A 94 2.47 4.06 14.45
C LEU A 94 3.04 4.00 15.86
N LEU A 95 4.09 3.19 16.09
CA LEU A 95 4.72 3.05 17.40
C LEU A 95 5.55 4.28 17.79
N GLN A 96 6.03 5.07 16.81
CA GLN A 96 6.82 6.28 17.07
C GLN A 96 6.02 7.33 17.86
N PRO A 97 4.83 7.78 17.41
CA PRO A 97 4.00 8.70 18.20
C PRO A 97 3.47 8.07 19.51
N MET A 98 3.48 6.74 19.63
CA MET A 98 3.11 6.02 20.85
C MET A 98 4.26 5.91 21.87
N GLY A 99 5.42 6.52 21.59
CA GLY A 99 6.55 6.61 22.53
C GLY A 99 7.64 5.54 22.37
N LEU A 100 7.60 4.75 21.30
CA LEU A 100 8.66 3.78 20.98
C LEU A 100 9.67 4.34 19.98
N ASP A 101 10.94 4.05 20.24
CA ASP A 101 12.07 4.38 19.41
C ASP A 101 12.29 3.28 18.38
N LEU A 102 11.75 3.50 17.19
CA LEU A 102 11.78 2.59 16.05
C LEU A 102 12.82 3.02 15.03
N GLU A 103 13.75 2.12 14.71
CA GLU A 103 14.70 2.24 13.61
C GLU A 103 14.50 1.09 12.61
N PHE A 104 14.61 1.36 11.30
CA PHE A 104 14.67 0.32 10.28
C PHE A 104 16.13 0.07 9.88
N ALA A 105 16.84 -0.73 10.68
CA ALA A 105 18.25 -1.02 10.48
C ALA A 105 18.51 -1.80 9.18
N THR A 106 19.61 -1.48 8.50
CA THR A 106 19.96 -2.10 7.22
C THR A 106 20.31 -3.58 7.42
N GLY A 107 19.51 -4.48 6.87
CA GLY A 107 19.76 -5.92 6.90
C GLY A 107 19.22 -6.66 8.15
N GLU A 108 18.88 -5.94 9.22
CA GLU A 108 18.40 -6.53 10.47
C GLU A 108 16.88 -6.40 10.67
N GLY A 109 16.21 -5.56 9.87
CA GLY A 109 14.78 -5.28 10.00
C GLY A 109 14.50 -4.18 11.02
N PRO A 110 13.25 -4.03 11.48
CA PRO A 110 12.89 -3.02 12.45
C PRO A 110 13.44 -3.35 13.84
N VAL A 111 14.09 -2.37 14.46
CA VAL A 111 14.66 -2.42 15.81
C VAL A 111 13.90 -1.45 16.68
N ILE A 112 13.46 -1.92 17.86
CA ILE A 112 12.88 -1.07 18.90
C ILE A 112 13.94 -0.90 20.00
N HIS A 113 14.50 0.30 20.11
CA HIS A 113 15.61 0.58 21.03
C HIS A 113 15.19 0.64 22.50
N ASN A 114 13.92 0.97 22.76
CA ASN A 114 13.35 1.11 24.10
C ASN A 114 12.15 0.14 24.32
N PRO A 115 12.35 -1.19 24.24
CA PRO A 115 11.25 -2.14 24.36
C PRO A 115 10.59 -2.06 25.74
N LEU A 116 9.28 -2.30 25.81
CA LEU A 116 8.55 -2.39 27.09
C LEU A 116 8.91 -3.73 27.77
N ARG A 117 9.45 -3.68 28.98
CA ARG A 117 9.91 -4.84 29.77
C ARG A 117 9.36 -4.85 31.20
N ASN A 118 9.05 -3.68 31.76
CA ASN A 118 8.57 -3.52 33.12
C ASN A 118 7.41 -2.51 33.18
N ARG A 119 6.76 -2.42 34.34
CA ARG A 119 5.57 -1.57 34.52
C ARG A 119 5.84 -0.09 34.31
N THR A 120 7.01 0.40 34.74
CA THR A 120 7.41 1.81 34.58
C THR A 120 7.62 2.19 33.12
N ASP A 121 7.84 1.22 32.24
CA ASP A 121 7.94 1.50 30.80
C ASP A 121 6.63 1.99 30.19
N LEU A 122 5.48 1.72 30.83
CA LEU A 122 4.19 2.22 30.39
C LEU A 122 4.07 3.74 30.54
N ASP A 123 4.88 4.36 31.40
CA ASP A 123 4.82 5.81 31.64
C ASP A 123 5.24 6.62 30.39
N ARG A 124 6.05 6.04 29.50
CA ARG A 124 6.42 6.61 28.19
C ARG A 124 5.51 6.17 27.04
N PHE A 125 4.60 5.24 27.28
CA PHE A 125 3.71 4.73 26.24
C PHE A 125 2.45 5.59 26.17
N HIS A 126 2.12 6.05 24.97
CA HIS A 126 1.01 6.97 24.75
C HIS A 126 -0.04 6.34 23.85
N GLU A 127 -1.31 6.55 24.20
CA GLU A 127 -2.41 6.25 23.30
C GLU A 127 -2.30 7.13 22.05
N LEU A 128 -2.57 6.54 20.88
CA LEU A 128 -2.54 7.25 19.62
C LEU A 128 -3.81 8.09 19.45
N VAL A 129 -3.79 9.31 19.98
CA VAL A 129 -4.92 10.27 19.89
C VAL A 129 -4.81 11.15 18.64
N ASP A 130 -3.59 11.46 18.21
CA ASP A 130 -3.31 12.24 16.99
C ASP A 130 -2.65 11.37 15.92
N VAL A 131 -3.28 11.29 14.76
CA VAL A 131 -2.78 10.56 13.58
C VAL A 131 -2.03 11.45 12.61
N GLY A 132 -1.86 12.75 12.91
CA GLY A 132 -1.09 13.71 12.12
C GLY A 132 0.33 13.22 11.75
N PRO A 133 1.09 12.61 12.67
CA PRO A 133 2.40 12.00 12.34
C PRO A 133 2.36 10.87 11.31
N LEU A 134 1.17 10.31 11.04
CA LEU A 134 0.91 9.24 10.07
C LEU A 134 0.18 9.76 8.81
N SER A 135 0.11 11.09 8.62
CA SER A 135 -0.53 11.75 7.46
C SER A 135 -0.12 11.15 6.11
N PHE A 136 1.16 10.80 5.96
CA PHE A 136 1.69 10.17 4.75
C PHE A 136 0.92 8.91 4.32
N VAL A 137 0.39 8.12 5.27
CA VAL A 137 -0.41 6.92 4.95
C VAL A 137 -1.70 7.32 4.23
N PHE A 138 -2.39 8.33 4.75
CA PHE A 138 -3.63 8.83 4.15
C PHE A 138 -3.38 9.53 2.83
N GLU A 139 -2.27 10.26 2.72
CA GLU A 139 -1.85 10.90 1.47
C GLU A 139 -1.55 9.87 0.39
N THR A 140 -0.89 8.75 0.71
CA THR A 140 -0.67 7.65 -0.23
C THR A 140 -2.00 7.10 -0.76
N VAL A 141 -2.99 6.88 0.12
CA VAL A 141 -4.33 6.40 -0.31
C VAL A 141 -5.04 7.40 -1.22
N ARG A 142 -4.87 8.71 -1.00
CA ARG A 142 -5.48 9.73 -1.87
C ARG A 142 -4.79 9.84 -3.24
N ALA A 143 -3.54 9.43 -3.34
CA ALA A 143 -2.74 9.52 -4.55
C ALA A 143 -2.96 8.34 -5.53
N THR A 144 -3.88 7.42 -5.21
CA THR A 144 -4.15 6.17 -5.94
C THR A 144 -5.57 6.13 -6.42
#